data_AF-A0A6N7ZVR2-F1
#
_entry.id   AF-A0A6N7ZVR2-F1
#
_cell.length_a   1.000
_cell.length_b   1.000
_cell.length_c   1.000
_cell.angle_alpha   90.00
_cell.angle_beta   90.00
_cell.angle_gamma   90.00
#
_symmetry.space_group_name_H-M   'P 1'
#
loop_
_entity.id
_entity.type
_entity.pdbx_description
1 polymer ?
#
loop_
_entity_poly.entity_id
_entity_poly.type
_entity_poly.pdbx_seq_one_letter_code
_entity_poly.pdbx_strand_id
1 'polypeptide(L)'
;MASEQIDVRTYTVPGRVVGWADDGGARVVVLSDAPGLPLREYLVRVQKPIMGRKIPNFEGLKKKGLRTKGMVLLRKAVLSGDVLEAKEVEILTPKDAEDNAFIFQEAACSIFPPSEGSQIATRARVAILSDAIVTETFTTGLAHVQTKLDQAGLFGHVGVIFAGRMKDGAYRELRFGGDEERTPKEIVKMLFANCPKDVIKESRTSGNKRERWVMVPFFEAEIAQTRASKLSAQRQNLDYGTPDAPKWTSGHAIMRIEQGEWKIADTTPAGDTKPSDLHSLVASD
;
A
#
# COMPACT_ATOMS: atom_id res chain seq x y z
N MET A 1 -7.72 34.42 -23.82
CA MET A 1 -7.09 33.11 -24.07
C MET A 1 -6.88 32.45 -22.72
N ALA A 2 -7.78 31.55 -22.33
CA ALA A 2 -7.63 30.79 -21.11
C ALA A 2 -6.58 29.71 -21.36
N SER A 3 -5.52 29.69 -20.56
CA SER A 3 -4.55 28.59 -20.55
C SER A 3 -5.26 27.34 -20.05
N GLU A 4 -5.40 26.32 -20.90
CA GLU A 4 -5.74 24.98 -20.44
C GLU A 4 -4.68 24.53 -19.44
N GLN A 5 -5.05 24.44 -18.17
CA GLN A 5 -4.28 23.70 -17.19
C GLN A 5 -4.30 22.23 -17.61
N ILE A 6 -3.21 21.77 -18.23
CA ILE A 6 -2.97 20.35 -18.42
C ILE A 6 -2.73 19.77 -17.03
N ASP A 7 -3.72 19.04 -16.52
CA ASP A 7 -3.63 18.31 -15.26
C ASP A 7 -2.65 17.14 -15.46
N VAL A 8 -1.35 17.40 -15.25
CA VAL A 8 -0.29 16.40 -15.40
C VAL A 8 -0.36 15.45 -14.22
N ARG A 9 -1.07 14.33 -14.39
CA ARG A 9 -1.10 13.26 -13.40
C ARG A 9 0.20 12.50 -13.38
N THR A 10 0.69 12.23 -12.17
CA THR A 10 1.88 11.41 -11.93
C THR A 10 1.49 10.08 -11.30
N TYR A 11 2.09 9.00 -11.79
CA TYR A 11 1.80 7.63 -11.42
C TYR A 11 3.02 7.01 -10.76
N THR A 12 2.84 6.28 -9.67
CA THR A 12 3.89 5.37 -9.19
C THR A 12 3.31 3.97 -9.20
N VAL A 13 3.71 3.17 -10.18
CA VAL A 13 3.04 1.90 -10.49
C VAL A 13 4.04 0.76 -10.68
N PRO A 14 3.75 -0.42 -10.13
CA PRO A 14 4.53 -1.61 -10.44
C PRO A 14 4.27 -2.05 -11.88
N GLY A 15 5.31 -2.59 -12.50
CA GLY A 15 5.27 -3.05 -13.88
C GLY A 15 6.14 -4.29 -14.08
N ARG A 16 5.80 -5.09 -15.10
CA ARG A 16 6.62 -6.21 -15.55
C ARG A 16 7.20 -5.90 -16.92
N VAL A 17 8.51 -5.95 -17.05
CA VAL A 17 9.19 -5.79 -18.35
C VAL A 17 8.82 -6.96 -19.25
N VAL A 18 8.24 -6.70 -20.41
CA VAL A 18 7.88 -7.72 -21.42
C VAL A 18 8.75 -7.65 -22.67
N GLY A 19 9.42 -6.53 -22.89
CA GLY A 19 10.33 -6.36 -24.02
C GLY A 19 11.26 -5.16 -23.85
N TRP A 20 12.20 -5.03 -24.77
CA TRP A 20 13.11 -3.88 -24.85
C TRP A 20 12.74 -3.04 -26.07
N ALA A 21 12.96 -1.74 -25.98
CA ALA A 21 12.85 -0.83 -27.10
C ALA A 21 14.24 -0.40 -27.57
N ASP A 22 14.37 -0.10 -28.87
CA ASP A 22 15.66 0.22 -29.50
C ASP A 22 16.25 1.56 -29.04
N ASP A 23 15.40 2.43 -28.49
CA ASP A 23 15.75 3.77 -27.99
C ASP A 23 16.26 3.77 -26.53
N GLY A 24 16.50 2.60 -25.95
CA GLY A 24 16.94 2.46 -24.56
C GLY A 24 15.81 2.49 -23.53
N GLY A 25 14.54 2.49 -23.97
CA GLY A 25 13.37 2.22 -23.15
C GLY A 25 13.06 0.72 -22.97
N ALA A 26 11.94 0.43 -22.31
CA ALA A 26 11.43 -0.93 -22.16
C ALA A 26 9.91 -0.98 -22.37
N ARG A 27 9.43 -2.11 -22.89
CA ARG A 27 7.99 -2.41 -22.94
C ARG A 27 7.60 -3.03 -21.62
N VAL A 28 6.67 -2.41 -20.91
CA VAL A 28 6.28 -2.79 -19.55
C VAL A 28 4.77 -2.93 -19.48
N VAL A 29 4.31 -4.08 -18.99
CA VAL A 29 2.91 -4.25 -18.60
C VAL A 29 2.74 -3.65 -17.22
N VAL A 30 1.94 -2.59 -17.11
CA VAL A 30 1.56 -2.02 -15.81
C VAL A 30 0.70 -3.05 -15.07
N LEU A 31 1.00 -3.26 -13.80
CA LEU A 31 0.39 -4.34 -13.01
C LEU A 31 -0.65 -3.84 -12.02
N SER A 32 -0.71 -2.53 -11.74
CA SER A 32 -1.69 -1.93 -10.85
C SER A 32 -2.58 -0.98 -11.63
N ASP A 33 -3.89 -1.06 -11.38
CA ASP A 33 -4.82 -0.07 -11.91
C ASP A 33 -4.54 1.27 -11.21
N ALA A 34 -4.50 2.34 -12.01
CA ALA A 34 -4.37 3.70 -11.52
C ALA A 34 -5.29 4.58 -12.37
N PRO A 35 -6.10 5.48 -11.79
CA PRO A 35 -7.10 6.23 -12.56
C PRO A 35 -6.48 7.03 -13.73
N GLY A 36 -6.93 6.73 -14.94
CA GLY A 36 -6.39 7.31 -16.18
C GLY A 36 -5.17 6.58 -16.76
N LEU A 37 -4.75 5.46 -16.15
CA LEU A 37 -3.69 4.59 -16.64
C LEU A 37 -4.17 3.14 -16.76
N PRO A 38 -4.74 2.76 -17.92
CA PRO A 38 -5.23 1.40 -18.17
C PRO A 38 -4.18 0.31 -17.93
N LEU A 39 -4.61 -0.86 -17.44
CA LEU A 39 -3.79 -2.07 -17.34
C LEU A 39 -3.46 -2.64 -18.73
N ARG A 40 -2.35 -2.18 -19.31
CA ARG A 40 -1.85 -2.66 -20.61
C ARG A 40 -0.33 -2.53 -20.71
N GLU A 41 0.22 -2.94 -21.85
CA GLU A 41 1.61 -2.71 -22.21
C GLU A 41 1.83 -1.24 -22.59
N TYR A 42 2.87 -0.63 -22.03
CA TYR A 42 3.34 0.71 -22.38
C TYR A 42 4.80 0.66 -22.80
N LEU A 43 5.17 1.58 -23.69
CA LEU A 43 6.56 1.96 -23.85
C LEU A 43 6.95 2.85 -22.68
N VAL A 44 7.95 2.44 -21.89
CA VAL A 44 8.42 3.19 -20.73
C VAL A 44 9.80 3.74 -20.99
N ARG A 45 9.95 5.04 -20.71
CA ARG A 45 11.22 5.78 -20.78
C ARG A 45 11.54 6.37 -19.43
N VAL A 46 12.83 6.48 -19.12
CA VAL A 46 13.30 7.20 -17.93
C VAL A 46 13.66 8.62 -18.35
N GLN A 47 13.04 9.62 -17.72
CA GLN A 47 13.34 11.03 -18.01
C GLN A 47 14.81 11.31 -17.75
N LYS A 48 15.46 12.00 -18.71
CA LYS A 48 16.86 12.41 -18.55
C LYS A 48 16.93 13.44 -17.42
N PRO A 49 17.78 13.24 -16.40
CA PRO A 49 17.91 14.19 -15.31
C PRO A 49 18.49 15.52 -15.82
N ILE A 50 17.90 16.62 -15.37
CA ILE A 50 18.31 17.99 -15.70
C ILE A 50 19.70 18.34 -15.10
N MET A 51 20.13 17.63 -14.05
CA MET A 51 21.40 17.88 -13.35
C MET A 51 22.13 16.58 -12.99
N GLY A 52 23.06 16.15 -13.84
CA GLY A 52 24.28 15.35 -13.52
C GLY A 52 24.17 14.00 -12.80
N ARG A 53 23.06 13.65 -12.15
CA ARG A 53 22.85 12.38 -11.46
C ARG A 53 22.60 11.30 -12.50
N LYS A 54 23.40 10.24 -12.52
CA LYS A 54 23.12 9.04 -13.34
C LYS A 54 21.95 8.28 -12.75
N ILE A 55 20.71 8.63 -13.10
CA ILE A 55 19.56 7.79 -12.84
C ILE A 55 19.67 6.57 -13.78
N PRO A 56 19.56 5.33 -13.27
CA PRO A 56 19.62 4.15 -14.13
C PRO A 56 18.48 4.19 -15.16
N ASN A 57 18.81 4.33 -16.44
CA ASN A 57 17.86 4.07 -17.52
C ASN A 57 17.71 2.56 -17.75
N PHE A 58 16.70 2.13 -18.51
CA PHE A 58 16.47 0.69 -18.77
C PHE A 58 17.67 0.00 -19.41
N GLU A 59 18.44 0.68 -20.26
CA GLU A 59 19.68 0.15 -20.82
C GLU A 59 20.74 -0.14 -19.74
N GLY A 60 20.94 0.81 -18.81
CA GLY A 60 21.82 0.63 -17.66
C GLY A 60 21.32 -0.47 -16.71
N LEU A 61 20.01 -0.57 -16.50
CA LEU A 61 19.39 -1.64 -15.72
C LEU A 61 19.53 -3.01 -16.38
N LYS A 62 19.41 -3.09 -17.72
CA LYS A 62 19.64 -4.30 -18.51
C LYS A 62 21.08 -4.79 -18.37
N LYS A 63 22.06 -3.89 -18.46
CA LYS A 63 23.48 -4.18 -18.20
C LYS A 63 23.73 -4.65 -16.76
N LYS A 64 22.93 -4.16 -15.80
CA LYS A 64 22.94 -4.57 -14.38
C LYS A 64 22.12 -5.83 -14.08
N GLY A 65 21.60 -6.53 -15.09
CA GLY A 65 20.94 -7.83 -14.91
C GLY A 65 19.41 -7.82 -15.00
N LEU A 66 18.76 -6.67 -15.25
CA LEU A 66 17.32 -6.67 -15.54
C LEU A 66 17.05 -7.50 -16.81
N ARG A 67 16.14 -8.47 -16.70
CA ARG A 67 15.69 -9.33 -17.80
C ARG A 67 14.23 -9.07 -18.15
N THR A 68 13.81 -9.55 -19.32
CA THR A 68 12.37 -9.70 -19.62
C THR A 68 11.73 -10.58 -18.55
N LYS A 69 10.47 -10.29 -18.21
CA LYS A 69 9.72 -10.73 -17.02
C LYS A 69 10.18 -10.13 -15.69
N GLY A 70 11.25 -9.34 -15.67
CA GLY A 70 11.69 -8.64 -14.47
C GLY A 70 10.66 -7.61 -13.99
N MET A 71 10.51 -7.52 -12.68
CA MET A 71 9.60 -6.58 -12.04
C MET A 71 10.32 -5.24 -11.86
N VAL A 72 9.60 -4.15 -12.09
CA VAL A 72 10.09 -2.79 -11.91
C VAL A 72 9.03 -1.95 -11.22
N LEU A 73 9.46 -0.97 -10.44
CA LEU A 73 8.60 0.10 -9.95
C LEU A 73 8.89 1.34 -10.79
N LEU A 74 7.86 1.83 -11.49
CA LEU A 74 7.92 3.06 -12.26
C LEU A 74 7.53 4.19 -11.31
N ARG A 75 8.44 5.11 -11.01
CA ARG A 75 8.22 6.19 -10.04
C ARG A 75 7.97 7.52 -10.73
N LYS A 76 6.93 8.22 -10.26
CA LYS A 76 6.52 9.55 -10.78
C LYS A 76 6.44 9.56 -12.31
N ALA A 77 5.84 8.51 -12.86
CA ALA A 77 5.62 8.34 -14.29
C ALA A 77 4.52 9.27 -14.78
N VAL A 78 4.72 9.89 -15.93
CA VAL A 78 3.71 10.72 -16.61
C VAL A 78 3.30 10.00 -17.89
N LEU A 79 2.00 9.90 -18.12
CA LEU A 79 1.48 9.35 -19.37
C LEU A 79 1.45 10.45 -20.44
N SER A 80 2.28 10.28 -21.47
CA SER A 80 2.37 11.16 -22.63
C SER A 80 2.00 10.37 -23.89
N GLY A 81 0.71 10.33 -24.22
CA GLY A 81 0.18 9.45 -25.27
C GLY A 81 0.24 7.99 -24.83
N ASP A 82 0.92 7.14 -25.61
CA ASP A 82 1.15 5.72 -25.27
C ASP A 82 2.49 5.45 -24.56
N VAL A 83 3.19 6.52 -24.16
CA VAL A 83 4.51 6.44 -23.50
C VAL A 83 4.39 6.84 -22.03
N LEU A 84 4.92 6.00 -21.15
CA LEU A 84 5.11 6.32 -19.74
C LEU A 84 6.51 6.87 -19.52
N GLU A 85 6.60 8.15 -19.18
CA GLU A 85 7.86 8.79 -18.82
C GLU A 85 8.06 8.74 -17.31
N ALA A 86 8.80 7.74 -16.83
CA ALA A 86 9.16 7.59 -15.43
C ALA A 86 10.31 8.54 -15.05
N LYS A 87 10.20 9.22 -13.91
CA LYS A 87 11.34 9.98 -13.36
C LYS A 87 12.44 9.04 -12.85
N GLU A 88 12.03 7.88 -12.36
CA GLU A 88 12.93 6.86 -11.83
C GLU A 88 12.34 5.48 -12.11
N VAL A 89 13.21 4.54 -12.46
CA VAL A 89 12.86 3.12 -12.58
C VAL A 89 13.72 2.35 -11.64
N GLU A 90 13.05 1.61 -10.78
CA GLU A 90 13.68 0.78 -9.77
C GLU A 90 13.44 -0.67 -10.15
N ILE A 91 14.52 -1.45 -10.30
CA ILE A 91 14.34 -2.88 -10.48
C ILE A 91 13.82 -3.43 -9.15
N LEU A 92 12.65 -4.05 -9.21
CA LEU A 92 12.17 -4.93 -8.18
C LEU A 92 12.84 -6.29 -8.39
N THR A 93 14.18 -6.35 -8.41
CA THR A 93 14.88 -7.60 -8.64
C THR A 93 14.87 -8.41 -7.35
N PRO A 94 14.64 -9.73 -7.44
CA PRO A 94 15.28 -10.66 -6.53
C PRO A 94 16.80 -10.56 -6.80
N LYS A 95 17.59 -10.19 -5.80
CA LYS A 95 18.98 -10.69 -5.77
C LYS A 95 18.87 -12.20 -5.61
N ASP A 96 19.88 -12.99 -5.98
CA ASP A 96 19.84 -14.45 -5.77
C ASP A 96 19.67 -14.88 -4.28
N ALA A 97 19.59 -13.91 -3.35
CA ALA A 97 19.26 -14.06 -1.93
C ALA A 97 17.92 -13.41 -1.50
N GLU A 98 17.17 -12.77 -2.39
CA GLU A 98 15.89 -12.10 -2.08
C GLU A 98 14.75 -12.77 -2.86
N ASP A 99 13.80 -13.33 -2.12
CA ASP A 99 12.69 -14.15 -2.60
C ASP A 99 11.56 -13.33 -3.27
N ASN A 100 10.51 -14.02 -3.72
CA ASN A 100 9.30 -13.47 -4.34
C ASN A 100 8.79 -12.16 -3.70
N ALA A 101 8.41 -11.18 -4.52
CA ALA A 101 7.75 -9.97 -4.06
C ALA A 101 6.22 -10.15 -4.10
N PHE A 102 5.54 -9.74 -3.02
CA PHE A 102 4.08 -9.71 -2.95
C PHE A 102 3.60 -8.26 -2.95
N ILE A 103 2.55 -7.95 -3.71
CA ILE A 103 2.06 -6.58 -3.87
C ILE A 103 0.60 -6.51 -3.43
N PHE A 104 0.32 -5.66 -2.44
CA PHE A 104 -1.03 -5.25 -2.09
C PHE A 104 -1.39 -3.97 -2.85
N GLN A 105 -2.31 -4.09 -3.82
CA GLN A 105 -2.67 -2.99 -4.72
C GLN A 105 -3.70 -2.03 -4.12
N GLU A 106 -4.59 -2.51 -3.25
CA GLU A 106 -5.52 -1.66 -2.52
C GLU A 106 -5.21 -1.80 -1.04
N ALA A 107 -4.21 -1.05 -0.59
CA ALA A 107 -3.78 -1.04 0.79
C ALA A 107 -3.92 0.35 1.40
N ALA A 108 -3.87 0.40 2.73
CA ALA A 108 -3.52 1.61 3.44
C ALA A 108 -2.33 1.31 4.35
N CYS A 109 -1.34 2.19 4.34
CA CYS A 109 -0.11 2.01 5.10
C CYS A 109 -0.02 3.03 6.22
N SER A 110 0.53 2.62 7.35
CA SER A 110 0.96 3.51 8.43
C SER A 110 2.41 3.19 8.78
N ILE A 111 3.34 4.09 8.46
CA ILE A 111 4.75 3.92 8.83
C ILE A 111 4.93 4.43 10.25
N PHE A 112 5.41 3.63 11.19
CA PHE A 112 5.61 4.09 12.57
C PHE A 112 6.80 5.05 12.68
N PRO A 113 6.80 5.95 13.70
CA PRO A 113 7.98 6.75 13.97
C PRO A 113 9.21 5.89 14.30
N PRO A 114 10.41 6.37 13.92
CA PRO A 114 11.66 5.83 14.41
C PRO A 114 11.66 5.76 15.94
N SER A 115 12.40 4.80 16.48
CA SER A 115 12.73 4.78 17.91
C SER A 115 13.50 6.04 18.30
N GLU A 116 13.46 6.38 19.59
CA GLU A 116 14.23 7.50 20.12
C GLU A 116 15.72 7.39 19.74
N GLY A 117 16.31 8.49 19.28
CA GLY A 117 17.69 8.53 18.81
C GLY A 117 17.94 8.00 17.39
N SER A 118 16.91 7.50 16.70
CA SER A 118 16.99 7.05 15.30
C SER A 118 16.23 7.97 14.36
N GLN A 119 16.70 8.08 13.11
CA GLN A 119 15.94 8.68 12.01
C GLN A 119 15.30 7.61 11.10
N ILE A 120 15.54 6.34 11.41
CA ILE A 120 15.15 5.21 10.57
C ILE A 120 13.91 4.55 11.16
N ALA A 121 12.82 4.55 10.38
CA ALA A 121 11.64 3.76 10.67
C ALA A 121 11.94 2.28 10.45
N THR A 122 11.56 1.45 11.41
CA THR A 122 11.86 0.00 11.42
C THR A 122 10.65 -0.88 11.19
N ARG A 123 9.45 -0.33 11.32
CA ARG A 123 8.19 -1.06 11.19
C ARG A 123 7.11 -0.21 10.57
N ALA A 124 6.16 -0.88 9.92
CA ALA A 124 4.98 -0.27 9.34
C ALA A 124 3.80 -1.23 9.44
N ARG A 125 2.60 -0.67 9.36
CA ARG A 125 1.35 -1.40 9.33
C ARG A 125 0.72 -1.28 7.95
N VAL A 126 0.14 -2.37 7.47
CA VAL A 126 -0.53 -2.44 6.17
C VAL A 126 -1.93 -3.01 6.37
N ALA A 127 -2.94 -2.20 6.12
CA ALA A 127 -4.33 -2.63 6.01
C ALA A 127 -4.63 -3.07 4.58
N ILE A 128 -5.23 -4.24 4.41
CA ILE A 128 -5.53 -4.83 3.10
C ILE A 128 -6.97 -4.46 2.73
N LEU A 129 -7.14 -3.33 2.05
CA LEU A 129 -8.46 -2.78 1.72
C LEU A 129 -9.22 -3.66 0.72
N SER A 130 -8.51 -4.34 -0.19
CA SER A 130 -9.12 -5.32 -1.10
C SER A 130 -9.79 -6.49 -0.37
N ASP A 131 -9.40 -6.75 0.88
CA ASP A 131 -9.98 -7.80 1.74
C ASP A 131 -10.95 -7.24 2.79
N ALA A 132 -11.33 -5.96 2.68
CA ALA A 132 -12.31 -5.34 3.57
C ALA A 132 -13.66 -6.06 3.48
N ILE A 133 -14.18 -6.46 4.65
CA ILE A 133 -15.48 -7.09 4.78
C ILE A 133 -16.49 -6.04 5.20
N VAL A 134 -17.42 -5.73 4.30
CA VAL A 134 -18.58 -4.93 4.63
C VAL A 134 -19.52 -5.74 5.52
N THR A 135 -19.76 -5.23 6.73
CA THR A 135 -20.53 -5.93 7.76
C THR A 135 -21.97 -5.44 7.81
N GLU A 136 -22.92 -6.37 7.72
CA GLU A 136 -24.34 -6.08 8.02
C GLU A 136 -24.65 -6.26 9.50
N THR A 137 -23.94 -7.19 10.14
CA THR A 137 -23.90 -7.35 11.58
C THR A 137 -22.46 -7.66 12.01
N PHE A 138 -22.14 -7.31 13.25
CA PHE A 138 -20.85 -7.68 13.86
C PHE A 138 -20.53 -9.17 13.73
N THR A 139 -21.50 -10.05 14.01
CA THR A 139 -21.32 -11.51 13.99
C THR A 139 -21.12 -12.08 12.59
N THR A 140 -21.80 -11.54 11.56
CA THR A 140 -21.57 -11.97 10.19
C THR A 140 -20.19 -11.53 9.70
N GLY A 141 -19.75 -10.32 10.05
CA GLY A 141 -18.40 -9.84 9.78
C GLY A 141 -17.30 -10.75 10.35
N LEU A 142 -17.47 -11.18 11.61
CA LEU A 142 -16.51 -12.07 12.28
C LEU A 142 -16.28 -13.39 11.53
N ALA A 143 -17.34 -13.99 10.99
CA ALA A 143 -17.23 -15.26 10.27
C ALA A 143 -16.42 -15.13 8.97
N HIS A 144 -16.54 -13.99 8.28
CA HIS A 144 -15.85 -13.75 7.00
C HIS A 144 -14.42 -13.25 7.18
N VAL A 145 -14.15 -12.45 8.22
CA VAL A 145 -12.83 -11.85 8.41
C VAL A 145 -11.76 -12.88 8.79
N GLN A 146 -12.15 -13.99 9.45
CA GLN A 146 -11.19 -15.00 9.93
C GLN A 146 -10.27 -15.54 8.81
N THR A 147 -10.82 -15.92 7.66
CA THR A 147 -10.02 -16.41 6.53
C THR A 147 -9.09 -15.33 5.94
N LYS A 148 -9.48 -14.06 6.05
CA LYS A 148 -8.64 -12.94 5.60
C LYS A 148 -7.51 -12.63 6.57
N LEU A 149 -7.74 -12.85 7.87
CA LEU A 149 -6.70 -12.76 8.89
C LEU A 149 -5.64 -13.85 8.73
N ASP A 150 -6.02 -15.07 8.31
CA ASP A 150 -5.05 -16.12 7.99
C ASP A 150 -4.05 -15.66 6.91
N GLN A 151 -4.53 -14.98 5.86
CA GLN A 151 -3.67 -14.43 4.81
C GLN A 151 -2.78 -13.29 5.32
N ALA A 152 -3.33 -12.35 6.10
CA ALA A 152 -2.55 -11.26 6.68
C ALA A 152 -1.45 -11.76 7.64
N GLY A 153 -1.73 -12.81 8.41
CA GLY A 153 -0.79 -13.44 9.32
C GLY A 153 0.43 -14.08 8.66
N LEU A 154 0.39 -14.33 7.34
CA LEU A 154 1.57 -14.77 6.59
C LEU A 154 2.64 -13.68 6.48
N PHE A 155 2.26 -12.41 6.61
CA PHE A 155 3.13 -11.26 6.32
C PHE A 155 3.66 -10.54 7.57
N GLY A 156 3.10 -10.82 8.74
CA GLY A 156 3.50 -10.18 10.00
C GLY A 156 2.47 -10.39 11.12
N HIS A 157 2.54 -9.54 12.14
CA HIS A 157 1.60 -9.58 13.26
C HIS A 157 0.21 -9.15 12.79
N VAL A 158 -0.72 -10.10 12.79
CA VAL A 158 -2.08 -9.89 12.27
C VAL A 158 -2.94 -9.09 13.24
N GLY A 159 -3.81 -8.25 12.67
CA GLY A 159 -4.88 -7.58 13.39
C GLY A 159 -6.08 -7.28 12.49
N VAL A 160 -7.13 -6.75 13.10
CA VAL A 160 -8.34 -6.31 12.42
C VAL A 160 -8.72 -4.90 12.86
N ILE A 161 -9.07 -4.07 11.89
CA ILE A 161 -9.70 -2.78 12.11
C ILE A 161 -11.20 -2.98 11.97
N PHE A 162 -11.97 -2.55 12.96
CA PHE A 162 -13.42 -2.42 12.85
C PHE A 162 -13.79 -0.96 12.86
N ALA A 163 -14.36 -0.48 11.77
CA ALA A 163 -14.56 0.94 11.59
C ALA A 163 -15.84 1.31 10.84
N GLY A 164 -16.34 2.50 11.12
CA GLY A 164 -17.60 2.99 10.56
C GLY A 164 -18.09 4.25 11.25
N ARG A 165 -19.23 4.75 10.80
CA ARG A 165 -19.84 5.97 11.32
C ARG A 165 -20.88 5.66 12.39
N MET A 166 -20.79 6.39 13.49
CA MET A 166 -21.78 6.41 14.57
C MET A 166 -22.98 7.27 14.14
N LYS A 167 -24.12 7.12 14.84
CA LYS A 167 -25.35 7.91 14.56
C LYS A 167 -25.20 9.42 14.71
N ASP A 168 -24.27 9.85 15.56
CA ASP A 168 -23.93 11.26 15.75
C ASP A 168 -23.06 11.82 14.59
N GLY A 169 -22.74 10.99 13.59
CA GLY A 169 -21.90 11.33 12.46
C GLY A 169 -20.40 11.20 12.75
N ALA A 170 -20.00 10.87 13.97
CA ALA A 170 -18.60 10.66 14.33
C ALA A 170 -18.07 9.39 13.69
N TYR A 171 -16.86 9.46 13.13
CA TYR A 171 -16.15 8.28 12.66
C TYR A 171 -15.48 7.56 13.82
N ARG A 172 -15.55 6.23 13.85
CA ARG A 172 -14.89 5.40 14.84
C ARG A 172 -14.07 4.33 14.15
N GLU A 173 -12.80 4.25 14.54
CA GLU A 173 -11.89 3.18 14.21
C GLU A 173 -11.49 2.45 15.49
N LEU A 174 -11.70 1.14 15.53
CA LEU A 174 -11.25 0.27 16.61
C LEU A 174 -10.25 -0.73 16.05
N ARG A 175 -9.11 -0.89 16.73
CA ARG A 175 -8.03 -1.79 16.31
C ARG A 175 -7.87 -2.91 17.32
N PHE A 176 -7.74 -4.13 16.82
CA PHE A 176 -7.52 -5.33 17.63
C PHE A 176 -6.37 -6.14 17.04
N GLY A 177 -5.32 -6.37 17.84
CA GLY A 177 -4.12 -7.09 17.42
C GLY A 177 -3.07 -6.24 16.70
N GLY A 178 -2.12 -6.93 16.06
CA GLY A 178 -0.99 -6.35 15.33
C GLY A 178 0.21 -5.92 16.17
N ASP A 179 0.08 -5.87 17.50
CA ASP A 179 1.14 -5.51 18.45
C ASP A 179 2.12 -6.65 18.75
N GLU A 180 1.66 -7.91 18.69
CA GLU A 180 2.46 -9.11 18.89
C GLU A 180 1.91 -10.26 18.04
N GLU A 181 2.69 -11.35 17.95
CA GLU A 181 2.28 -12.57 17.26
C GLU A 181 1.04 -13.19 17.92
N ARG A 182 -0.05 -13.27 17.17
CA ARG A 182 -1.30 -13.92 17.60
C ARG A 182 -1.93 -14.65 16.44
N THR A 183 -2.65 -15.72 16.74
CA THR A 183 -3.42 -16.45 15.75
C THR A 183 -4.68 -15.66 15.34
N PRO A 184 -5.18 -15.85 14.11
CA PRO A 184 -6.45 -15.28 13.67
C PRO A 184 -7.63 -15.57 14.61
N LYS A 185 -7.66 -16.75 15.23
CA LYS A 185 -8.69 -17.11 16.23
C LYS A 185 -8.62 -16.25 17.49
N GLU A 186 -7.41 -15.93 17.95
CA GLU A 186 -7.22 -15.04 19.11
C GLU A 186 -7.62 -13.61 18.78
N ILE A 187 -7.32 -13.13 17.57
CA ILE A 187 -7.78 -11.80 17.11
C ILE A 187 -9.31 -11.73 17.07
N VAL A 188 -9.98 -12.74 16.50
CA VAL A 188 -11.46 -12.81 16.48
C VAL A 188 -12.04 -12.83 17.89
N LYS A 189 -11.43 -13.59 18.81
CA LYS A 189 -11.85 -13.64 20.23
C LYS A 189 -11.66 -12.29 20.91
N MET A 190 -10.56 -11.60 20.65
CA MET A 190 -10.26 -10.28 21.19
C MET A 190 -11.24 -9.23 20.69
N LEU A 191 -11.51 -9.22 19.38
CA LEU A 191 -12.53 -8.38 18.77
C LEU A 191 -13.90 -8.63 19.42
N PHE A 192 -14.30 -9.89 19.60
CA PHE A 192 -15.58 -10.23 20.24
C PHE A 192 -15.66 -9.79 21.72
N ALA A 193 -14.58 -9.96 22.48
CA ALA A 193 -14.57 -9.67 23.92
C ALA A 193 -14.45 -8.17 24.23
N ASN A 194 -13.70 -7.42 23.42
CA ASN A 194 -13.27 -6.06 23.73
C ASN A 194 -13.99 -4.99 22.90
N CYS A 195 -14.78 -5.37 21.89
CA CYS A 195 -15.54 -4.39 21.11
C CYS A 195 -16.65 -3.76 21.97
N PRO A 196 -16.71 -2.42 22.08
CA PRO A 196 -17.74 -1.73 22.83
C PRO A 196 -19.16 -2.08 22.36
N LYS A 197 -20.06 -2.32 23.32
CA LYS A 197 -21.44 -2.78 23.02
C LYS A 197 -22.26 -1.76 22.22
N ASP A 198 -22.01 -0.48 22.45
CA ASP A 198 -22.58 0.62 21.68
C ASP A 198 -22.16 0.55 20.22
N VAL A 199 -20.88 0.34 19.93
CA VAL A 199 -20.36 0.15 18.56
C VAL A 199 -20.98 -1.09 17.90
N ILE A 200 -21.10 -2.22 18.62
CA ILE A 200 -21.77 -3.43 18.10
C ILE A 200 -23.25 -3.12 17.75
N LYS A 201 -23.96 -2.39 18.61
CA LYS A 201 -25.36 -2.02 18.37
C LYS A 201 -25.49 -1.08 17.18
N GLU A 202 -24.62 -0.08 17.08
CA GLU A 202 -24.61 0.88 15.98
C GLU A 202 -24.37 0.20 14.65
N SER A 203 -23.41 -0.75 14.57
CA SER A 203 -23.13 -1.51 13.34
C SER A 203 -24.36 -2.18 12.70
N ARG A 204 -25.38 -2.52 13.51
CA ARG A 204 -26.65 -3.11 13.04
C ARG A 204 -27.66 -2.08 12.53
N THR A 205 -27.56 -0.84 12.96
CA THR A 205 -28.62 0.17 12.84
C THR A 205 -28.26 1.36 11.95
N SER A 206 -26.99 1.74 11.86
CA SER A 206 -26.52 2.83 10.98
C SER A 206 -26.10 2.36 9.58
N GLY A 207 -26.26 1.06 9.28
CA GLY A 207 -26.01 0.47 7.96
C GLY A 207 -27.01 0.91 6.88
N ASN A 208 -27.14 2.21 6.61
CA ASN A 208 -27.67 2.68 5.34
C ASN A 208 -26.76 2.16 4.22
N LYS A 209 -27.32 1.83 3.05
CA LYS A 209 -26.57 1.25 1.90
C LYS A 209 -25.32 2.06 1.46
N ARG A 210 -25.13 3.29 1.94
CA ARG A 210 -24.02 4.19 1.59
C ARG A 210 -22.85 4.23 2.58
N GLU A 211 -23.02 3.92 3.87
CA GLU A 211 -21.94 4.05 4.89
C GLU A 211 -21.97 2.86 5.85
N ARG A 212 -21.66 1.66 5.33
CA ARG A 212 -21.67 0.43 6.12
C ARG A 212 -20.40 0.29 6.95
N TRP A 213 -20.51 -0.34 8.12
CA TRP A 213 -19.37 -0.69 8.95
C TRP A 213 -18.52 -1.75 8.26
N VAL A 214 -17.20 -1.65 8.40
CA VAL A 214 -16.24 -2.54 7.74
C VAL A 214 -15.30 -3.17 8.74
N MET A 215 -14.94 -4.42 8.47
CA MET A 215 -13.81 -5.10 9.09
C MET A 215 -12.68 -5.21 8.08
N VAL A 216 -11.53 -4.60 8.37
CA VAL A 216 -10.38 -4.60 7.47
C VAL A 216 -9.23 -5.37 8.12
N PRO A 217 -8.77 -6.49 7.52
CA PRO A 217 -7.60 -7.19 8.00
C PRO A 217 -6.35 -6.33 7.78
N PHE A 218 -5.43 -6.36 8.72
CA PHE A 218 -4.15 -5.69 8.59
C PHE A 218 -3.04 -6.56 9.18
N PHE A 219 -1.80 -6.22 8.86
CA PHE A 219 -0.63 -6.76 9.54
C PHE A 219 0.39 -5.66 9.85
N GLU A 220 1.15 -5.86 10.92
CA GLU A 220 2.34 -5.07 11.25
C GLU A 220 3.58 -5.89 10.92
N ALA A 221 4.53 -5.30 10.21
CA ALA A 221 5.75 -5.99 9.80
C ALA A 221 6.96 -5.04 9.85
N GLU A 222 8.14 -5.65 9.92
CA GLU A 222 9.40 -4.91 9.82
C GLU A 222 9.57 -4.30 8.42
N ILE A 223 10.31 -3.21 8.37
CA ILE A 223 10.76 -2.59 7.13
C ILE A 223 12.08 -3.24 6.70
N ALA A 224 12.18 -3.61 5.42
CA ALA A 224 13.39 -4.16 4.86
C ALA A 224 14.56 -3.18 5.07
N GLN A 225 15.68 -3.65 5.65
CA GLN A 225 16.78 -2.76 6.08
C GLN A 225 17.36 -1.99 4.90
N THR A 226 17.46 -2.67 3.75
CA THR A 226 17.92 -2.09 2.48
C THR A 226 17.02 -0.96 1.96
N ARG A 227 15.80 -0.81 2.49
CA ARG A 227 14.77 0.15 2.07
C ARG A 227 14.34 1.12 3.17
N ALA A 228 14.83 0.94 4.39
CA ALA A 228 14.41 1.71 5.55
C ALA A 228 14.60 3.23 5.38
N SER A 229 15.69 3.67 4.73
CA SER A 229 15.95 5.10 4.46
C SER A 229 14.86 5.77 3.63
N LYS A 230 14.27 5.03 2.69
CA LYS A 230 13.27 5.52 1.75
C LYS A 230 11.89 5.67 2.41
N LEU A 231 11.49 4.67 3.16
CA LEU A 231 10.25 4.72 3.96
C LEU A 231 10.35 5.75 5.09
N SER A 232 11.53 5.93 5.66
CA SER A 232 11.80 7.00 6.63
C SER A 232 11.64 8.38 5.99
N ALA A 233 12.22 8.59 4.80
CA ALA A 233 12.03 9.84 4.06
C ALA A 233 10.56 10.08 3.72
N GLN A 234 9.82 9.04 3.31
CA GLN A 234 8.39 9.16 3.07
C GLN A 234 7.62 9.57 4.33
N ARG A 235 7.92 8.96 5.48
CA ARG A 235 7.33 9.35 6.76
C ARG A 235 7.66 10.79 7.15
N GLN A 236 8.84 11.29 6.85
CA GLN A 236 9.18 12.70 7.11
C GLN A 236 8.39 13.67 6.22
N ASN A 237 7.92 13.21 5.06
CA ASN A 237 7.21 14.03 4.08
C ASN A 237 5.67 13.89 4.15
N LEU A 238 5.16 12.86 4.83
CA LEU A 238 3.72 12.58 4.96
C LEU A 238 3.38 12.37 6.43
N ASP A 239 2.25 12.94 6.87
CA ASP A 239 1.78 12.78 8.24
C ASP A 239 1.16 11.38 8.44
N TYR A 240 1.97 10.47 8.97
CA TYR A 240 1.53 9.14 9.41
C TYR A 240 1.10 9.12 10.89
N GLY A 241 0.91 10.28 11.52
CA GLY A 241 0.49 10.36 12.92
C GLY A 241 1.55 9.90 13.92
N THR A 242 1.12 9.68 15.16
CA THR A 242 1.97 9.29 16.30
C THR A 242 1.89 7.77 16.53
N PRO A 243 2.73 7.17 17.40
CA PRO A 243 2.62 5.75 17.73
C PRO A 243 1.22 5.38 18.27
N ASP A 244 0.64 6.26 19.07
CA ASP A 244 -0.64 6.04 19.73
C ASP A 244 -1.84 6.37 18.82
N ALA A 245 -1.64 7.30 17.89
CA ALA A 245 -2.62 7.72 16.88
C ALA A 245 -2.01 7.65 15.46
N PRO A 246 -1.72 6.44 14.95
CA PRO A 246 -1.23 6.28 13.59
C PRO A 246 -2.27 6.74 12.58
N LYS A 247 -1.82 7.46 11.55
CA LYS A 247 -2.63 7.84 10.40
C LYS A 247 -2.33 6.94 9.23
N TRP A 248 -3.35 6.71 8.42
CA TRP A 248 -3.27 5.84 7.27
C TRP A 248 -3.13 6.63 5.98
N THR A 249 -2.22 6.18 5.12
CA THR A 249 -2.11 6.68 3.75
C THR A 249 -2.51 5.57 2.80
N SER A 250 -3.55 5.84 2.01
CA SER A 250 -4.02 4.93 0.97
C SER A 250 -2.96 4.75 -0.12
N GLY A 251 -2.80 3.53 -0.63
CA GLY A 251 -1.84 3.24 -1.67
C GLY A 251 -1.54 1.76 -1.86
N HIS A 252 -0.30 1.47 -2.19
CA HIS A 252 0.22 0.13 -2.42
C HIS A 252 1.26 -0.23 -1.38
N ALA A 253 1.30 -1.49 -0.97
CA ALA A 253 2.39 -2.04 -0.16
C ALA A 253 3.11 -3.14 -0.94
N ILE A 254 4.44 -3.11 -0.92
CA ILE A 254 5.28 -4.13 -1.53
C ILE A 254 6.00 -4.88 -0.40
N MET A 255 5.77 -6.18 -0.32
CA MET A 255 6.42 -7.08 0.61
C MET A 255 7.53 -7.86 -0.10
N ARG A 256 8.59 -8.17 0.63
CA ARG A 256 9.69 -9.05 0.19
C ARG A 256 10.12 -9.94 1.34
N ILE A 257 10.62 -11.13 1.02
CA ILE A 257 11.26 -11.97 2.02
C ILE A 257 12.72 -11.52 2.19
N GLU A 258 13.10 -11.17 3.41
CA GLU A 258 14.46 -10.89 3.84
C GLU A 258 14.73 -11.71 5.10
N GLN A 259 15.80 -12.53 5.09
CA GLN A 259 16.14 -13.42 6.20
C GLN A 259 15.04 -14.45 6.56
N GLY A 260 14.24 -14.87 5.58
CA GLY A 260 13.17 -15.86 5.77
C GLY A 260 11.83 -15.27 6.24
N GLU A 261 11.75 -13.95 6.43
CA GLU A 261 10.55 -13.26 6.88
C GLU A 261 10.08 -12.22 5.88
N TRP A 262 8.76 -12.03 5.79
CA TRP A 262 8.19 -10.94 4.99
C TRP A 262 8.44 -9.59 5.64
N LYS A 263 9.07 -8.68 4.88
CA LYS A 263 9.35 -7.30 5.27
C LYS A 263 8.74 -6.33 4.26
N ILE A 264 8.38 -5.15 4.74
CA ILE A 264 7.86 -4.05 3.93
C ILE A 264 9.03 -3.43 3.18
N ALA A 265 9.04 -3.60 1.87
CA ALA A 265 10.08 -3.09 0.99
C ALA A 265 9.75 -1.69 0.46
N ASP A 266 8.47 -1.41 0.22
CA ASP A 266 8.03 -0.10 -0.26
C ASP A 266 6.56 0.14 0.09
N THR A 267 6.18 1.41 0.22
CA THR A 267 4.79 1.83 0.29
C THR A 267 4.63 3.01 -0.63
N THR A 268 3.71 2.93 -1.57
CA THR A 268 3.50 4.02 -2.54
C THR A 268 2.12 4.58 -2.31
N PRO A 269 1.98 5.87 -1.95
CA PRO A 269 0.66 6.49 -1.87
C PRO A 269 -0.05 6.40 -3.22
N ALA A 270 -1.34 6.08 -3.22
CA ALA A 270 -2.17 6.37 -4.38
C ALA A 270 -2.07 7.88 -4.64
N GLY A 271 -1.89 8.32 -5.89
CA GLY A 271 -1.83 9.75 -6.22
C GLY A 271 -3.11 10.48 -5.79
N ASP A 272 -3.21 11.79 -6.06
CA ASP A 272 -4.33 12.69 -5.68
C ASP A 272 -5.71 12.34 -6.31
N THR A 273 -5.94 11.09 -6.64
CA THR A 273 -7.22 10.52 -7.00
C THR A 273 -8.10 10.38 -5.76
N LYS A 274 -9.30 10.95 -5.84
CA LYS A 274 -10.30 10.87 -4.78
C LYS A 274 -10.43 9.41 -4.30
N PRO A 275 -10.21 9.15 -3.00
CA PRO A 275 -10.33 7.81 -2.45
C PRO A 275 -11.70 7.20 -2.81
N SER A 276 -11.73 5.92 -3.17
CA SER A 276 -13.00 5.15 -3.22
C SER A 276 -13.71 5.25 -1.85
N ASP A 277 -15.02 4.99 -1.79
CA ASP A 277 -15.79 5.13 -0.54
C ASP A 277 -15.20 4.28 0.63
N LEU A 278 -14.41 3.24 0.33
CA LEU A 278 -13.64 2.45 1.29
C LEU A 278 -12.35 3.14 1.77
N HIS A 279 -11.70 3.90 0.90
CA HIS A 279 -10.52 4.69 1.24
C HIS A 279 -10.86 5.92 2.09
N SER A 280 -12.09 6.47 1.98
CA SER A 280 -12.57 7.50 2.92
C SER A 280 -12.86 6.98 4.32
N LEU A 281 -12.98 5.65 4.51
CA LEU A 281 -13.15 5.05 5.83
C LEU A 281 -11.83 5.05 6.61
N VAL A 282 -10.70 4.80 5.98
CA VAL A 282 -9.42 4.69 6.71
C VAL A 282 -8.67 6.03 6.81
N ALA A 283 -9.09 7.04 6.03
CA ALA A 283 -8.35 8.30 5.83
C ALA A 283 -8.99 9.57 6.43
N SER A 284 -10.03 9.47 7.25
CA SER A 284 -10.63 10.65 7.91
C SER A 284 -10.04 10.89 9.29
N ASP A 285 -9.49 12.08 9.50
CA ASP A 285 -8.96 12.63 10.77
C ASP A 285 -9.87 12.40 11.99
#